data_AF-A0A4S3M4G1-F1
#
_entry.id   AF-A0A4S3M4G1-F1
#
_cell.length_a   1.000
_cell.length_b   1.000
_cell.length_c   1.000
_cell.angle_alpha   90.00
_cell.angle_beta   90.00
_cell.angle_gamma   90.00
#
_symmetry.space_group_name_H-M   'P 1'
#
loop_
_entity.id
_entity.type
_entity.pdbx_description
1 polymer ?
#
loop_
_entity_poly.entity_id
_entity_poly.type
_entity_poly.pdbx_seq_one_letter_code
_entity_poly.pdbx_strand_id
1 'polypeptide(L)'
;MSDIIEILIGFFLGGLGMFWLFSIYRSKKSREITHSQGIVLLEKIHNVCKLVTVEGEFAEIYQYENVKERFLRLITSKKKALLVINAKVQVGFDLKKIELKADEAGKKIIMKAFPEPEVLSIEPDVRYYDIKEGLFNWFRTEDLSKVNREAREHILSKVPESGLLDAAKKEALDAVLMIENMVQAIGWKLDYTALEIEGDSRELKLSGSKPKKSSVKS
;
A
#
# COMPACT_ATOMS: atom_id res chain seq x y z
N MET A 1 69.11 41.37 -0.36
CA MET A 1 68.72 40.53 -1.51
C MET A 1 68.07 39.21 -1.07
N SER A 2 68.57 38.58 0.01
CA SER A 2 67.95 37.41 0.66
C SER A 2 66.48 37.61 1.05
N ASP A 3 66.17 38.73 1.70
CA ASP A 3 64.85 38.93 2.33
C ASP A 3 63.72 39.08 1.28
N ILE A 4 64.05 39.64 0.12
CA ILE A 4 63.12 39.77 -1.01
C ILE A 4 62.83 38.38 -1.63
N ILE A 5 63.84 37.50 -1.66
CA ILE A 5 63.71 36.13 -2.19
C ILE A 5 62.85 35.27 -1.26
N GLU A 6 62.99 35.41 0.06
CA GLU A 6 62.18 34.69 1.05
C GLU A 6 60.69 35.08 0.98
N ILE A 7 60.39 36.36 0.80
CA ILE A 7 59.01 36.86 0.63
C ILE A 7 58.40 36.32 -0.68
N LEU A 8 59.17 36.26 -1.77
CA LEU A 8 58.74 35.69 -3.05
C LEU A 8 58.43 34.20 -2.94
N ILE A 9 59.27 33.43 -2.22
CA ILE A 9 59.06 32.00 -2.00
C ILE A 9 57.81 31.75 -1.14
N GLY A 10 57.61 32.54 -0.08
CA GLY A 10 56.42 32.46 0.77
C GLY A 10 55.13 32.76 -0.01
N PHE A 11 55.16 33.75 -0.91
CA PHE A 11 54.01 34.08 -1.75
C PHE A 11 53.68 32.96 -2.74
N PHE A 12 54.69 32.34 -3.36
CA PHE A 12 54.50 31.22 -4.26
C PHE A 12 53.96 29.97 -3.55
N LEU A 13 54.52 29.62 -2.39
CA LEU A 13 54.06 28.47 -1.60
C LEU A 13 52.64 28.67 -1.06
N GLY A 14 52.32 29.89 -0.59
CA GLY A 14 50.97 30.25 -0.15
C GLY A 14 49.95 30.18 -1.29
N GLY A 15 50.31 30.71 -2.47
CA GLY A 15 49.48 30.64 -3.66
C GLY A 15 49.20 29.20 -4.12
N LEU A 16 50.23 28.36 -4.14
CA LEU A 16 50.07 26.93 -4.46
C LEU A 16 49.20 26.20 -3.43
N GLY A 17 49.41 26.46 -2.13
CA GLY A 17 48.63 25.85 -1.06
C GLY A 17 47.15 26.23 -1.14
N MET A 18 46.85 27.51 -1.36
CA MET A 18 45.49 28.03 -1.52
C MET A 18 44.80 27.44 -2.76
N PHE A 19 45.52 27.33 -3.88
CA PHE A 19 45.02 26.72 -5.11
C PHE A 19 44.70 25.22 -4.91
N TRP A 20 45.56 24.49 -4.20
CA TRP A 20 45.37 23.07 -3.91
C TRP A 20 44.16 22.81 -3.00
N LEU A 21 44.03 23.61 -1.92
CA LEU A 21 42.86 23.60 -1.04
C LEU A 21 41.56 23.95 -1.77
N PHE A 22 41.58 24.99 -2.60
CA PHE A 22 40.42 25.39 -3.39
C PHE A 22 40.03 24.33 -4.43
N SER A 23 41.01 23.68 -5.06
CA SER A 23 40.79 22.59 -6.01
C SER A 23 40.11 21.39 -5.35
N ILE A 24 40.59 20.97 -4.17
CA ILE A 24 39.98 19.86 -3.41
C ILE A 24 38.57 20.21 -2.96
N TYR A 25 38.35 21.43 -2.47
CA TYR A 25 37.03 21.88 -2.04
C TYR A 25 36.05 21.98 -3.21
N ARG A 26 36.50 22.45 -4.37
CA ARG A 26 35.67 22.56 -5.57
C ARG A 26 35.40 21.20 -6.21
N SER A 27 36.35 20.25 -6.14
CA SER A 27 36.15 18.87 -6.60
C SER A 27 35.14 18.12 -5.73
N LYS A 28 35.04 18.42 -4.43
CA LYS A 28 33.97 17.86 -3.57
C LYS A 28 32.59 18.49 -3.84
N LYS A 29 32.55 19.68 -4.46
CA LYS A 29 31.31 20.41 -4.77
C LYS A 29 30.81 20.20 -6.20
N SER A 30 31.58 19.54 -7.07
CA SER A 30 31.16 19.34 -8.45
C SER A 30 30.22 18.13 -8.58
N ARG A 31 28.94 18.46 -8.75
CA ARG A 31 27.96 17.74 -9.58
C ARG A 31 27.41 16.42 -9.00
N GLU A 32 26.49 16.55 -8.05
CA GLU A 32 25.25 15.78 -8.16
C GLU A 32 24.50 16.32 -9.38
N ILE A 33 24.85 15.87 -10.58
CA ILE A 33 23.91 15.95 -11.69
C ILE A 33 22.96 14.80 -11.47
N THR A 34 21.82 15.09 -10.86
CA THR A 34 20.69 14.15 -10.82
C THR A 34 20.20 14.00 -12.26
N HIS A 35 20.77 13.04 -12.97
CA HIS A 35 20.28 12.60 -14.27
C HIS A 35 18.96 11.87 -14.04
N SER A 36 17.85 12.61 -13.94
CA SER A 36 16.51 12.03 -13.98
C SER A 36 16.17 11.70 -15.42
N GLN A 37 16.76 10.63 -15.94
CA GLN A 37 16.32 10.00 -17.19
C GLN A 37 15.31 8.93 -16.82
N GLY A 38 14.03 9.31 -16.79
CA GLY A 38 12.94 8.36 -16.65
C GLY A 38 12.71 7.65 -17.99
N ILE A 39 13.37 6.52 -18.21
CA ILE A 39 12.97 5.62 -19.30
C ILE A 39 11.81 4.77 -18.75
N VAL A 40 10.62 4.94 -19.31
CA VAL A 40 9.48 4.09 -18.98
C VAL A 40 9.65 2.76 -19.71
N LEU A 41 10.13 1.74 -19.01
CA LEU A 41 10.13 0.36 -19.53
C LEU A 41 8.75 -0.25 -19.33
N LEU A 42 7.96 -0.31 -20.39
CA LEU A 42 6.72 -1.07 -20.41
C LEU A 42 7.04 -2.55 -20.67
N GLU A 43 7.16 -3.34 -19.61
CA GLU A 43 7.53 -4.76 -19.72
C GLU A 43 6.36 -5.66 -20.16
N LYS A 44 5.14 -5.41 -19.64
CA LYS A 44 4.01 -6.32 -19.84
C LYS A 44 2.66 -5.65 -19.64
N ILE A 45 1.73 -5.92 -20.56
CA ILE A 45 0.33 -5.49 -20.48
C ILE A 45 -0.54 -6.71 -20.20
N HIS A 46 -1.50 -6.58 -19.28
CA HIS A 46 -2.48 -7.62 -18.98
C HIS A 46 -3.89 -7.07 -19.11
N ASN A 47 -4.77 -7.79 -19.82
CA ASN A 47 -6.20 -7.47 -19.84
C ASN A 47 -6.81 -7.91 -18.50
N VAL A 48 -7.47 -7.00 -17.79
CA VAL A 48 -8.15 -7.27 -16.51
C VAL A 48 -9.60 -6.80 -16.58
N CYS A 49 -10.49 -7.51 -15.91
CA CYS A 49 -11.88 -7.10 -15.76
C CYS A 49 -12.21 -7.23 -14.28
N LYS A 50 -12.23 -6.10 -13.58
CA LYS A 50 -12.41 -6.04 -12.13
C LYS A 50 -13.59 -5.13 -11.82
N LEU A 51 -14.41 -5.54 -10.88
CA LEU A 51 -15.44 -4.71 -10.29
C LEU A 51 -14.97 -4.28 -8.92
N VAL A 52 -14.59 -3.01 -8.77
CA VAL A 52 -14.34 -2.40 -7.46
C VAL A 52 -15.68 -1.99 -6.90
N THR A 53 -16.06 -2.53 -5.74
CA THR A 53 -17.34 -2.22 -5.11
C THR A 53 -17.19 -1.32 -3.92
N VAL A 54 -16.09 -1.44 -3.16
CA VAL A 54 -15.84 -0.61 -1.99
C VAL A 54 -14.41 -0.08 -1.97
N GLU A 55 -14.29 1.19 -1.61
CA GLU A 55 -13.03 1.85 -1.31
C GLU A 55 -12.99 2.20 0.18
N GLY A 56 -11.93 1.79 0.87
CA GLY A 56 -11.69 2.10 2.26
C GLY A 56 -10.43 2.94 2.44
N GLU A 57 -10.47 3.90 3.34
CA GLU A 57 -9.30 4.67 3.77
C GLU A 57 -8.86 4.22 5.17
N PHE A 58 -7.58 3.88 5.30
CA PHE A 58 -6.94 3.50 6.55
C PHE A 58 -5.98 4.61 6.96
N ALA A 59 -5.98 4.97 8.25
CA ALA A 59 -5.01 5.89 8.82
C ALA A 59 -4.51 5.31 10.15
N GLU A 60 -3.22 4.99 10.22
CA GLU A 60 -2.60 4.40 11.41
C GLU A 60 -1.26 5.07 11.72
N ILE A 61 -1.01 5.35 12.99
CA ILE A 61 0.26 5.89 13.47
C ILE A 61 1.08 4.71 14.00
N TYR A 62 2.17 4.40 13.31
CA TYR A 62 3.09 3.33 13.67
C TYR A 62 4.41 3.90 14.19
N GLN A 63 4.83 3.48 15.38
CA GLN A 63 6.12 3.88 15.94
C GLN A 63 7.20 2.90 15.47
N TYR A 64 8.11 3.37 14.61
CA TYR A 64 9.23 2.56 14.16
C TYR A 64 10.48 2.86 15.01
N GLU A 65 10.98 1.84 15.70
CA GLU A 65 12.25 1.91 16.43
C GLU A 65 13.29 1.03 15.72
N ASN A 66 14.24 1.65 15.01
CA ASN A 66 15.33 0.91 14.39
C ASN A 66 16.53 0.85 15.35
N VAL A 67 16.69 -0.28 16.03
CA VAL A 67 17.93 -0.63 16.74
C VAL A 67 18.82 -1.43 15.79
N LYS A 68 19.63 -0.72 14.98
CA LYS A 68 20.73 -1.37 14.24
C LYS A 68 21.82 -1.79 15.23
N GLU A 69 21.74 -3.02 15.71
CA GLU A 69 22.89 -3.71 16.31
C GLU A 69 23.84 -4.14 15.19
N ARG A 70 24.81 -3.29 14.83
CA ARG A 70 25.97 -3.78 14.09
C ARG A 70 27.25 -3.03 14.45
N PHE A 71 28.10 -3.77 15.15
CA PHE A 71 29.57 -3.75 15.08
C PHE A 71 30.30 -2.47 15.52
N LEU A 72 30.12 -2.08 16.79
CA LEU A 72 31.13 -1.47 17.70
C LEU A 72 30.35 -0.90 18.90
N ARG A 73 30.51 -1.50 20.09
CA ARG A 73 29.77 -1.24 21.35
C ARG A 73 29.97 0.15 21.98
N LEU A 74 30.08 1.23 21.19
CA LEU A 74 30.34 2.57 21.74
C LEU A 74 29.33 3.67 21.33
N ILE A 75 28.47 3.49 20.32
CA ILE A 75 27.42 4.48 20.00
C ILE A 75 26.15 3.78 19.51
N THR A 76 25.29 3.35 20.45
CA THR A 76 23.95 2.83 20.11
C THR A 76 23.00 4.01 19.89
N SER A 77 22.99 4.56 18.67
CA SER A 77 22.04 5.62 18.30
C SER A 77 20.67 5.02 18.01
N LYS A 78 19.76 5.08 18.98
CA LYS A 78 18.35 4.72 18.80
C LYS A 78 17.67 5.79 17.94
N LYS A 79 17.36 5.46 16.67
CA LYS A 79 16.52 6.31 15.82
C LYS A 79 15.06 5.97 16.11
N LYS A 80 14.32 6.93 16.69
CA LYS A 80 12.87 6.84 16.91
C LYS A 80 12.20 7.70 15.85
N ALA A 81 11.34 7.12 15.03
CA ALA A 81 10.55 7.86 14.04
C ALA A 81 9.06 7.55 14.23
N LEU A 82 8.21 8.56 14.08
CA LEU A 82 6.78 8.36 13.90
C LEU A 82 6.50 8.14 12.43
N LEU A 83 5.95 6.98 12.10
CA LEU A 83 5.40 6.70 10.78
C LEU A 83 3.89 6.95 10.84
N VAL A 84 3.40 7.84 10.00
CA VAL A 84 1.96 7.99 9.77
C VAL A 84 1.66 7.30 8.45
N ILE A 85 0.96 6.18 8.53
CA ILE A 85 0.59 5.36 7.38
C ILE A 85 -0.86 5.70 7.05
N ASN A 86 -1.08 6.37 5.93
CA ASN A 86 -2.40 6.41 5.33
C ASN A 86 -2.45 5.38 4.21
N ALA A 87 -3.60 4.80 3.90
CA ALA A 87 -3.74 3.96 2.74
C ALA A 87 -5.13 3.94 2.17
N LYS A 88 -5.20 3.90 0.85
CA LYS A 88 -6.41 3.60 0.12
C LYS A 88 -6.43 2.12 -0.25
N VAL A 89 -7.50 1.45 0.13
CA VAL A 89 -7.71 0.01 -0.13
C VAL A 89 -8.95 -0.14 -0.98
N GLN A 90 -8.82 -0.82 -2.11
CA GLN A 90 -9.93 -1.13 -2.99
C GLN A 90 -10.24 -2.61 -2.89
N VAL A 91 -11.47 -2.93 -2.53
CA VAL A 91 -12.00 -4.29 -2.43
C VAL A 91 -13.04 -4.49 -3.52
N GLY A 92 -13.02 -5.68 -4.13
CA GLY A 92 -13.95 -6.01 -5.18
C GLY A 92 -13.73 -7.41 -5.71
N PHE A 93 -14.09 -7.61 -6.98
CA PHE A 93 -14.21 -8.92 -7.58
C PHE A 93 -13.47 -8.98 -8.91
N ASP A 94 -12.75 -10.07 -9.16
CA ASP A 94 -12.26 -10.40 -10.50
C ASP A 94 -13.38 -11.03 -11.32
N LEU A 95 -13.93 -10.24 -12.25
CA LEU A 95 -15.07 -10.64 -13.08
C LEU A 95 -14.73 -11.80 -14.01
N LYS A 96 -13.44 -12.08 -14.27
CA LYS A 96 -13.04 -13.26 -15.04
C LYS A 96 -13.36 -14.57 -14.32
N LYS A 97 -13.53 -14.54 -13.00
CA LYS A 97 -13.88 -15.70 -12.18
C LYS A 97 -15.39 -15.96 -12.16
N ILE A 98 -16.21 -15.08 -12.76
CA ILE A 98 -17.65 -15.30 -12.87
C ILE A 98 -17.92 -16.31 -13.98
N GLU A 99 -18.71 -17.33 -13.67
CA GLU A 99 -19.18 -18.29 -14.65
C GLU A 99 -20.60 -17.96 -15.12
N LEU A 100 -20.71 -17.47 -16.36
CA LEU A 100 -21.99 -17.18 -17.01
C LEU A 100 -22.29 -18.20 -18.10
N LYS A 101 -23.56 -18.60 -18.22
CA LYS A 101 -24.07 -19.42 -19.32
C LYS A 101 -25.33 -18.77 -19.89
N ALA A 102 -25.34 -18.53 -21.20
CA ALA A 102 -26.55 -18.10 -21.89
C ALA A 102 -27.43 -19.31 -22.23
N ASP A 103 -28.73 -19.19 -21.94
CA ASP A 103 -29.80 -20.01 -22.47
C ASP A 103 -30.60 -19.15 -23.45
N GLU A 104 -30.30 -19.31 -24.74
CA GLU A 104 -30.92 -18.53 -25.81
C GLU A 104 -32.41 -18.90 -26.00
N ALA A 105 -32.76 -20.17 -25.79
CA ALA A 105 -34.13 -20.65 -25.94
C ALA A 105 -35.04 -20.08 -24.84
N GLY A 106 -34.53 -20.05 -23.60
CA GLY A 106 -35.21 -19.47 -22.44
C GLY A 106 -35.01 -17.95 -22.27
N LYS A 107 -34.20 -17.30 -23.11
CA LYS A 107 -33.74 -15.91 -22.94
C LYS A 107 -33.25 -15.63 -21.52
N LYS A 108 -32.39 -16.51 -21.00
CA LYS A 108 -31.88 -16.43 -19.62
C LYS A 108 -30.37 -16.42 -19.61
N ILE A 109 -29.77 -15.54 -18.82
CA ILE A 109 -28.36 -15.59 -18.45
C ILE A 109 -28.27 -16.27 -17.10
N ILE A 110 -27.52 -17.35 -17.01
CA ILE A 110 -27.37 -18.16 -15.80
C ILE A 110 -26.00 -17.89 -15.19
N MET A 111 -25.98 -17.29 -14.00
CA MET A 111 -24.77 -17.12 -13.21
C MET A 111 -24.57 -18.36 -12.33
N LYS A 112 -23.58 -19.18 -12.67
CA LYS A 112 -23.30 -20.43 -11.96
C LYS A 112 -22.46 -20.22 -10.70
N ALA A 113 -21.51 -19.29 -10.78
CA ALA A 113 -20.59 -18.98 -9.71
C ALA A 113 -20.25 -17.50 -9.74
N PHE A 114 -20.22 -16.91 -8.56
CA PHE A 114 -19.74 -15.55 -8.34
C PHE A 114 -18.56 -15.62 -7.36
N PRO A 115 -17.44 -14.93 -7.61
CA PRO A 115 -16.27 -15.01 -6.77
C PRO A 115 -16.49 -14.32 -5.41
N GLU A 116 -15.70 -14.71 -4.43
CA GLU A 116 -15.54 -14.00 -3.16
C GLU A 116 -14.80 -12.66 -3.37
N PRO A 117 -15.04 -11.63 -2.54
CA PRO A 117 -14.34 -10.36 -2.63
C PRO A 117 -12.88 -10.53 -2.27
N GLU A 118 -12.02 -9.83 -3.00
CA GLU A 118 -10.59 -9.78 -2.77
C GLU A 118 -10.07 -8.34 -2.77
N VAL A 119 -8.91 -8.14 -2.15
CA VAL A 119 -8.25 -6.84 -2.18
C VAL A 119 -7.62 -6.65 -3.56
N LEU A 120 -8.14 -5.69 -4.32
CA LEU A 120 -7.72 -5.41 -5.70
C LEU A 120 -6.54 -4.44 -5.76
N SER A 121 -6.46 -3.49 -4.81
CA SER A 121 -5.38 -2.51 -4.68
C SER A 121 -5.16 -2.11 -3.23
N ILE A 122 -3.90 -1.86 -2.86
CA ILE A 122 -3.47 -1.19 -1.62
C ILE A 122 -2.43 -0.13 -2.00
N GLU A 123 -2.79 1.11 -1.70
CA GLU A 123 -1.99 2.30 -1.99
C GLU A 123 -1.65 3.01 -0.67
N PRO A 124 -0.55 2.60 0.00
CA PRO A 124 -0.09 3.27 1.21
C PRO A 124 0.67 4.56 0.86
N ASP A 125 0.38 5.60 1.62
CA ASP A 125 1.13 6.85 1.74
C ASP A 125 1.76 6.90 3.13
N VAL A 126 3.07 6.65 3.19
CA VAL A 126 3.83 6.63 4.44
C VAL A 126 4.54 7.97 4.62
N ARG A 127 4.14 8.72 5.65
CA ARG A 127 4.78 9.97 6.05
C ARG A 127 5.67 9.75 7.27
N TYR A 128 6.87 10.30 7.21
CA TYR A 128 7.89 10.17 8.25
C TYR A 128 7.98 11.47 9.04
N TYR A 129 7.80 11.38 10.35
CA TYR A 129 8.01 12.50 11.26
C TYR A 129 9.11 12.13 12.25
N ASP A 130 10.24 12.84 12.17
CA ASP A 130 11.32 12.72 13.15
C ASP A 130 10.93 13.55 14.38
N ILE A 131 10.86 12.93 15.55
CA ILE A 131 10.52 13.61 16.80
C ILE A 131 11.71 14.44 17.31
N LYS A 132 12.91 14.32 16.69
CA LYS A 132 14.09 15.08 17.10
C LYS A 132 14.56 16.01 15.98
N GLU A 133 14.35 17.30 16.19
CA GLU A 133 15.10 18.34 15.49
C GLU A 133 16.61 18.09 15.66
N GLY A 134 17.28 17.78 14.56
CA GLY A 134 18.71 17.53 14.56
C GLY A 134 19.20 17.23 13.16
N LEU A 135 20.04 18.12 12.63
CA LEU A 135 20.67 18.06 11.31
C LEU A 135 21.14 16.62 10.99
N PHE A 136 20.80 16.13 9.79
CA PHE A 136 21.25 14.88 9.17
C PHE A 136 20.39 13.62 9.42
N ASN A 137 19.39 13.42 8.57
CA ASN A 137 18.83 12.09 8.32
C ASN A 137 18.48 11.92 6.82
N TRP A 138 19.52 11.74 5.99
CA TRP A 138 19.33 11.28 4.62
C TRP A 138 19.02 9.79 4.65
N PHE A 139 17.76 9.40 4.50
CA PHE A 139 17.39 8.00 4.36
C PHE A 139 17.82 7.49 2.97
N ARG A 140 18.35 6.28 2.93
CA ARG A 140 18.68 5.58 1.67
C ARG A 140 17.38 5.06 1.07
N THR A 141 17.25 5.14 -0.26
CA THR A 141 16.06 4.73 -1.03
C THR A 141 15.63 3.28 -0.75
N GLU A 142 16.58 2.41 -0.39
CA GLU A 142 16.33 1.01 -0.01
C GLU A 142 15.44 0.86 1.25
N ASP A 143 15.55 1.79 2.21
CA ASP A 143 14.77 1.73 3.45
C ASP A 143 13.28 2.06 3.17
N LEU A 144 12.98 2.91 2.17
CA LEU A 144 11.61 3.32 1.82
C LEU A 144 10.81 2.19 1.16
N SER A 145 11.43 1.42 0.27
CA SER A 145 10.75 0.26 -0.36
C SER A 145 10.40 -0.81 0.68
N LYS A 146 11.28 -1.01 1.67
CA LYS A 146 11.04 -1.95 2.77
C LYS A 146 9.87 -1.49 3.64
N VAL A 147 9.86 -0.23 4.06
CA VAL A 147 8.77 0.33 4.87
C VAL A 147 7.44 0.29 4.13
N ASN A 148 7.42 0.60 2.82
CA ASN A 148 6.20 0.49 2.02
C ASN A 148 5.67 -0.94 1.94
N ARG A 149 6.54 -1.95 1.89
CA ARG A 149 6.12 -3.36 1.90
C ARG A 149 5.55 -3.74 3.27
N GLU A 150 6.23 -3.38 4.35
CA GLU A 150 5.76 -3.64 5.72
C GLU A 150 4.40 -2.95 5.99
N ALA A 151 4.23 -1.71 5.53
CA ALA A 151 2.96 -1.00 5.61
C ALA A 151 1.85 -1.73 4.85
N ARG A 152 2.10 -2.20 3.62
CA ARG A 152 1.12 -2.98 2.84
C ARG A 152 0.70 -4.26 3.55
N GLU A 153 1.65 -5.02 4.06
CA GLU A 153 1.39 -6.27 4.78
C GLU A 153 0.57 -6.02 6.04
N HIS A 154 0.90 -4.96 6.79
CA HIS A 154 0.17 -4.54 7.98
C HIS A 154 -1.30 -4.18 7.65
N ILE A 155 -1.52 -3.35 6.63
CA ILE A 155 -2.87 -2.98 6.18
C ILE A 155 -3.65 -4.20 5.71
N LEU A 156 -3.03 -5.07 4.90
CA LEU A 156 -3.67 -6.28 4.40
C LEU A 156 -4.15 -7.18 5.54
N SER A 157 -3.38 -7.28 6.63
CA SER A 157 -3.78 -8.05 7.82
C SER A 157 -5.02 -7.49 8.52
N LYS A 158 -5.32 -6.20 8.33
CA LYS A 158 -6.45 -5.49 8.96
C LYS A 158 -7.71 -5.42 8.12
N VAL A 159 -7.62 -5.67 6.81
CA VAL A 159 -8.80 -5.64 5.91
C VAL A 159 -9.91 -6.63 6.33
N PRO A 160 -9.63 -7.87 6.76
CA PRO A 160 -10.69 -8.78 7.20
C PRO A 160 -11.44 -8.29 8.45
N GLU A 161 -10.75 -7.56 9.33
CA GLU A 161 -11.33 -7.03 10.58
C GLU A 161 -12.09 -5.71 10.37
N SER A 162 -11.88 -5.03 9.23
CA SER A 162 -12.44 -3.69 8.98
C SER A 162 -13.88 -3.70 8.43
N GLY A 163 -14.44 -4.88 8.13
CA GLY A 163 -15.76 -5.02 7.53
C GLY A 163 -15.83 -4.67 6.04
N LEU A 164 -14.68 -4.33 5.40
CA LEU A 164 -14.65 -3.96 3.98
C LEU A 164 -15.06 -5.11 3.06
N LEU A 165 -14.72 -6.35 3.42
CA LEU A 165 -15.10 -7.53 2.63
C LEU A 165 -16.62 -7.75 2.64
N ASP A 166 -17.26 -7.62 3.81
CA ASP A 166 -18.71 -7.79 3.93
C ASP A 166 -19.47 -6.64 3.23
N ALA A 167 -18.97 -5.40 3.36
CA ALA A 167 -19.51 -4.26 2.61
C ALA A 167 -19.38 -4.48 1.09
N ALA A 168 -18.25 -5.00 0.63
CA ALA A 168 -18.03 -5.31 -0.78
C ALA A 168 -19.00 -6.36 -1.33
N LYS A 169 -19.35 -7.39 -0.53
CA LYS A 169 -20.38 -8.37 -0.90
C LYS A 169 -21.76 -7.73 -1.05
N LYS A 170 -22.15 -6.88 -0.10
CA LYS A 170 -23.44 -6.19 -0.14
C LYS A 170 -23.55 -5.31 -1.39
N GLU A 171 -22.54 -4.50 -1.65
CA GLU A 171 -22.54 -3.59 -2.80
C GLU A 171 -22.48 -4.36 -4.15
N ALA A 172 -21.89 -5.56 -4.16
CA ALA A 172 -21.94 -6.44 -5.33
C ALA A 172 -23.36 -6.94 -5.64
N LEU A 173 -24.16 -7.27 -4.61
CA LEU A 173 -25.56 -7.63 -4.80
C LEU A 173 -26.34 -6.48 -5.45
N ASP A 174 -26.14 -5.24 -4.96
CA ASP A 174 -26.79 -4.06 -5.53
C ASP A 174 -26.38 -3.84 -7.01
N ALA A 175 -25.11 -4.07 -7.34
CA ALA A 175 -24.64 -4.03 -8.72
C ALA A 175 -25.28 -5.13 -9.60
N VAL A 176 -25.45 -6.35 -9.06
CA VAL A 176 -26.11 -7.46 -9.77
C VAL A 176 -27.58 -7.14 -10.02
N LEU A 177 -28.29 -6.54 -9.07
CA LEU A 177 -29.68 -6.09 -9.24
C LEU A 177 -29.80 -5.01 -10.32
N MET A 178 -28.81 -4.11 -10.42
CA MET A 178 -28.76 -3.14 -11.51
C MET A 178 -28.58 -3.83 -12.87
N ILE A 179 -27.72 -4.83 -12.95
CA ILE A 179 -27.52 -5.63 -14.17
C ILE A 179 -28.80 -6.40 -14.52
N GLU A 180 -29.49 -6.98 -13.55
CA GLU A 180 -30.77 -7.65 -13.76
C GLU A 180 -31.77 -6.71 -14.45
N ASN A 181 -31.92 -5.48 -13.96
CA ASN A 181 -32.83 -4.49 -14.57
C ASN A 181 -32.47 -4.21 -16.04
N MET A 182 -31.17 -4.11 -16.36
CA MET A 182 -30.71 -3.90 -17.74
C MET A 182 -30.99 -5.10 -18.64
N VAL A 183 -30.76 -6.31 -18.13
CA VAL A 183 -31.01 -7.58 -18.85
C VAL A 183 -32.52 -7.77 -19.08
N GLN A 184 -33.34 -7.43 -18.09
CA GLN A 184 -34.80 -7.43 -18.21
C GLN A 184 -35.30 -6.41 -19.24
N ALA A 185 -34.69 -5.22 -19.31
CA ALA A 185 -35.06 -4.20 -20.29
C ALA A 185 -34.85 -4.67 -21.75
N ILE A 186 -33.90 -5.57 -22.01
CA ILE A 186 -33.67 -6.19 -23.33
C ILE A 186 -34.44 -7.51 -23.53
N GLY A 187 -35.36 -7.85 -22.61
CA GLY A 187 -36.23 -9.02 -22.70
C GLY A 187 -35.57 -10.34 -22.31
N TRP A 188 -34.45 -10.28 -21.58
CA TRP A 188 -33.76 -11.44 -21.01
C TRP A 188 -33.96 -11.49 -19.49
N LYS A 189 -33.67 -12.62 -18.85
CA LYS A 189 -33.69 -12.75 -17.38
C LYS A 189 -32.32 -13.14 -16.85
N LEU A 190 -31.97 -12.68 -15.65
CA LEU A 190 -30.75 -13.09 -14.97
C LEU A 190 -31.08 -14.10 -13.87
N ASP A 191 -30.41 -15.26 -13.87
CA ASP A 191 -30.36 -16.19 -12.75
C ASP A 191 -29.13 -15.86 -11.90
N TYR A 192 -29.34 -15.39 -10.66
CA TYR A 192 -28.26 -15.09 -9.71
C TYR A 192 -28.40 -15.87 -8.40
N THR A 193 -29.10 -17.01 -8.40
CA THR A 193 -29.26 -17.85 -7.20
C THR A 193 -27.91 -18.27 -6.59
N ALA A 194 -26.84 -18.36 -7.38
CA ALA A 194 -25.49 -18.61 -6.89
C ALA A 194 -24.97 -17.55 -5.90
N LEU A 195 -25.50 -16.31 -5.94
CA LEU A 195 -25.11 -15.21 -5.06
C LEU A 195 -25.86 -15.25 -3.71
N GLU A 196 -27.13 -15.66 -3.71
CA GLU A 196 -28.00 -15.64 -2.52
C GLU A 196 -27.61 -16.71 -1.48
N ILE A 197 -27.06 -17.84 -1.92
CA ILE A 197 -26.69 -18.97 -1.04
C ILE A 197 -25.60 -18.57 -0.02
N GLU A 198 -24.76 -17.58 -0.35
CA GLU A 198 -23.71 -17.08 0.55
C GLU A 198 -24.21 -16.03 1.57
N GLY A 199 -25.28 -15.29 1.27
CA GLY A 199 -25.74 -14.16 2.07
C GLY A 199 -26.61 -14.55 3.28
N ASP A 200 -27.45 -15.58 3.14
CA ASP A 200 -28.53 -15.87 4.11
C ASP A 200 -28.13 -16.89 5.21
N SER A 201 -27.00 -17.58 5.04
CA SER A 201 -26.59 -18.66 5.96
C SER A 201 -25.91 -18.18 7.25
N ARG A 202 -25.71 -16.87 7.45
CA ARG A 202 -25.13 -16.29 8.68
C ARG A 202 -26.17 -15.81 9.70
N GLU A 203 -27.35 -15.37 9.30
CA GLU A 203 -28.36 -14.85 10.25
C GLU A 203 -29.09 -15.96 11.03
N LEU A 204 -29.17 -17.18 10.49
CA LEU A 204 -29.86 -18.32 11.14
C LEU A 204 -29.08 -18.97 12.30
N LYS A 205 -27.78 -18.69 12.46
CA LYS A 205 -26.96 -19.29 13.55
C LYS A 205 -26.90 -18.45 14.83
N LEU A 206 -27.19 -17.14 14.77
CA LEU A 206 -27.11 -16.23 15.93
C LEU A 206 -28.45 -16.12 16.70
N SER A 207 -29.57 -16.53 16.10
CA SER A 207 -30.90 -16.53 16.74
C SER A 207 -31.21 -17.83 17.54
N GLY A 208 -30.40 -18.88 17.37
CA GLY A 208 -30.69 -20.23 17.89
C GLY A 208 -30.27 -20.54 19.34
N SER A 209 -29.47 -19.71 20.01
CA SER A 209 -29.01 -20.01 21.39
C SER A 209 -29.91 -19.35 22.45
N LYS A 210 -31.08 -19.94 22.73
CA LYS A 210 -31.83 -19.66 23.97
C LYS A 210 -31.06 -20.19 25.19
N PRO A 211 -30.98 -19.45 26.30
CA PRO A 211 -30.33 -19.94 27.51
C PRO A 211 -31.19 -21.01 28.20
N LYS A 212 -30.57 -22.14 28.57
CA LYS A 212 -31.13 -23.14 29.48
C LYS A 212 -31.44 -22.45 30.82
N LYS A 213 -32.72 -22.38 31.19
CA LYS A 213 -33.13 -22.09 32.58
C LYS A 213 -32.62 -23.23 33.47
N SER A 214 -31.67 -22.95 34.34
CA SER A 214 -31.32 -23.81 35.47
C SER A 214 -32.42 -23.71 36.52
N SER A 215 -33.21 -24.77 36.64
CA SER A 215 -34.06 -25.03 37.79
C SER A 215 -33.18 -25.36 39.00
N VAL A 216 -33.06 -24.44 39.95
CA VAL A 216 -32.59 -24.76 41.31
C VAL A 216 -33.76 -25.35 42.05
N LYS A 217 -33.63 -26.61 42.45
CA LYS A 217 -34.58 -27.34 43.29
C LYS A 217 -33.83 -27.79 44.54
N SER A 218 -34.34 -27.32 45.68
CA SER A 218 -34.02 -27.66 47.07
C SER A 218 -32.68 -27.20 47.65
#